data_AF-A0A502CLP1-F1
#
_entry.id   AF-A0A502CLP1-F1
#
_cell.length_a   1.000
_cell.length_b   1.000
_cell.length_c   1.000
_cell.angle_alpha   90.00
_cell.angle_beta   90.00
_cell.angle_gamma   90.00
#
_symmetry.space_group_name_H-M   'P 1'
#
loop_
_entity.id
_entity.type
_entity.pdbx_description
1 polymer ?
#
loop_
_entity_poly.entity_id
_entity_poly.type
_entity_poly.pdbx_seq_one_letter_code
_entity_poly.pdbx_strand_id
1 'polypeptide(L)'
;MAKTVTAILVGELVAEGKLSLDAPAPIAEWHRANDPRGAITLRMLLNMSSGLQHTEVGDPVEASDTNQVLFVSGTQKMAARAIGVPLEARPGAKFEYSSLTTTR
;
A
#
# COMPACT_ATOMS: atom_id res chain seq x y z
N MET A 1 4.20 -9.38 -11.50
CA MET A 1 5.08 -10.43 -10.95
C MET A 1 5.74 -10.05 -9.63
N ALA A 2 6.41 -8.90 -9.49
CA ALA A 2 7.06 -8.54 -8.21
C ALA A 2 6.14 -8.62 -6.97
N LYS A 3 4.85 -8.25 -7.13
CA LYS A 3 3.86 -8.31 -6.04
C LYS A 3 3.67 -9.69 -5.42
N THR A 4 3.76 -10.77 -6.21
CA THR A 4 3.63 -12.14 -5.68
C THR A 4 4.84 -12.55 -4.86
N VAL A 5 6.04 -12.07 -5.21
CA VAL A 5 7.26 -12.28 -4.41
C VAL A 5 7.12 -11.58 -3.06
N THR A 6 6.65 -10.32 -3.05
CA THR A 6 6.39 -9.61 -1.79
C THR A 6 5.35 -10.36 -0.94
N ALA A 7 4.27 -10.85 -1.53
CA ALA A 7 3.25 -11.61 -0.81
C ALA A 7 3.80 -12.91 -0.19
N ILE A 8 4.71 -13.61 -0.88
CA ILE A 8 5.37 -14.81 -0.34
C ILE A 8 6.24 -14.45 0.87
N LEU A 9 7.05 -13.40 0.77
CA LEU A 9 7.91 -12.96 1.88
C LEU A 9 7.09 -12.52 3.11
N VAL A 10 5.97 -11.82 2.88
CA VAL A 10 5.03 -11.48 3.95
C VAL A 10 4.38 -12.73 4.54
N GLY A 11 4.02 -13.70 3.70
CA GLY A 11 3.48 -14.99 4.14
C GLY A 11 4.42 -15.74 5.08
N GLU A 12 5.73 -15.75 4.79
CA GLU A 12 6.74 -16.35 5.68
C GLU A 12 6.79 -15.65 7.04
N LEU A 13 6.81 -14.32 7.06
CA LEU A 13 6.81 -13.55 8.31
C LEU A 13 5.53 -13.75 9.13
N VAL A 14 4.40 -14.01 8.48
CA VAL A 14 3.14 -14.40 9.16
C VAL A 14 3.25 -15.82 9.73
N ALA A 15 3.82 -16.76 8.99
CA ALA A 15 4.04 -18.13 9.47
C ALA A 15 4.99 -18.19 10.68
N GLU A 16 6.01 -17.32 10.70
CA GLU A 16 6.91 -17.13 11.84
C GLU A 16 6.28 -16.36 13.02
N GLY A 17 5.03 -15.89 12.89
CA GLY A 17 4.34 -15.09 13.91
C GLY A 17 4.89 -13.67 14.09
N LYS A 18 5.77 -13.20 13.20
CA LYS A 18 6.35 -11.85 13.23
C LYS A 18 5.38 -10.79 12.70
N LEU A 19 4.44 -11.17 11.85
CA LEU A 19 3.35 -10.34 11.35
C LEU A 19 2.00 -11.03 11.56
N SER A 20 0.93 -10.23 11.62
CA SER A 20 -0.45 -10.73 11.65
C SER A 20 -1.26 -10.05 10.55
N LEU A 21 -2.04 -10.85 9.81
CA LEU A 21 -2.85 -10.36 8.69
C LEU A 21 -3.91 -9.35 9.12
N ASP A 22 -4.52 -9.56 10.28
CA ASP A 22 -5.61 -8.73 10.78
C ASP A 22 -5.13 -7.65 11.76
N ALA A 23 -3.81 -7.59 12.00
CA ALA A 23 -3.22 -6.47 12.70
C ALA A 23 -3.12 -5.22 11.79
N PRO A 24 -3.10 -4.01 12.39
CA PRO A 24 -2.81 -2.80 11.66
C PRO A 24 -1.47 -2.91 10.90
N ALA A 25 -1.41 -2.30 9.71
CA ALA A 25 -0.20 -2.30 8.89
C ALA A 25 0.97 -1.67 9.67
N PRO A 26 2.20 -2.21 9.57
CA PRO A 26 3.36 -1.74 10.34
C PRO A 26 3.96 -0.43 9.77
N ILE A 27 3.13 0.59 9.59
CA ILE A 27 3.50 1.92 9.09
C ILE A 27 3.26 2.93 10.21
N ALA A 28 4.34 3.34 10.88
CA ALA A 28 4.30 4.18 12.08
C ALA A 28 3.53 5.49 11.87
N GLU A 29 3.62 6.07 10.68
CA GLU A 29 3.01 7.34 10.32
C GLU A 29 1.48 7.30 10.35
N TRP A 30 0.87 6.12 10.17
CA TRP A 30 -0.58 5.92 10.17
C TRP A 30 -1.16 5.68 11.57
N HIS A 31 -0.31 5.43 12.58
CA HIS A 31 -0.73 5.19 13.97
C HIS A 31 -0.83 6.46 14.82
N ARG A 32 -0.74 7.63 14.17
CA ARG A 32 -0.93 8.92 14.86
C ARG A 32 -2.40 9.10 15.25
N ALA A 33 -2.61 9.81 16.35
CA ALA A 33 -3.96 10.16 16.80
C ALA A 33 -4.74 10.85 15.66
N ASN A 34 -5.98 10.40 15.45
CA ASN A 34 -6.89 10.87 14.41
C ASN A 34 -6.47 10.60 12.95
N ASP A 35 -5.48 9.73 12.70
CA ASP A 35 -5.21 9.27 11.33
C ASP A 35 -6.10 8.05 11.01
N PRO A 36 -7.06 8.18 10.07
CA PRO A 36 -7.97 7.08 9.74
C PRO A 36 -7.26 5.90 9.06
N ARG A 37 -6.04 6.09 8.56
CA ARG A 37 -5.23 5.01 7.93
C ARG A 37 -4.72 3.99 8.94
N GLY A 38 -4.73 4.31 10.24
CA GLY A 38 -4.39 3.36 11.30
C GLY A 38 -5.30 2.12 11.32
N ALA A 39 -6.48 2.17 10.69
CA ALA A 39 -7.38 1.03 10.55
C ALA A 39 -7.03 0.08 9.38
N ILE A 40 -6.08 0.44 8.50
CA ILE A 40 -5.65 -0.41 7.39
C ILE A 40 -4.89 -1.61 7.96
N THR A 41 -5.34 -2.83 7.66
CA THR A 41 -4.64 -4.05 8.06
C THR A 41 -3.66 -4.54 7.00
N LEU A 42 -2.74 -5.41 7.39
CA LEU A 42 -1.84 -6.08 6.45
C LEU A 42 -2.61 -6.86 5.37
N ARG A 43 -3.70 -7.54 5.73
CA ARG A 43 -4.60 -8.22 4.80
C ARG A 43 -5.17 -7.27 3.75
N MET A 44 -5.58 -6.06 4.16
CA MET A 44 -6.14 -5.08 3.23
C MET A 44 -5.09 -4.59 2.22
N LEU A 45 -3.82 -4.44 2.63
CA LEU A 45 -2.74 -4.11 1.69
C LEU A 45 -2.50 -5.23 0.68
N LEU A 46 -2.43 -6.48 1.15
CA LEU A 46 -2.21 -7.66 0.31
C LEU A 46 -3.37 -7.93 -0.66
N ASN A 47 -4.59 -7.59 -0.25
CA ASN A 47 -5.80 -7.77 -1.05
C ASN A 47 -6.20 -6.51 -1.84
N MET A 48 -5.34 -5.48 -1.87
CA MET A 48 -5.58 -4.23 -2.59
C MET A 48 -6.94 -3.59 -2.24
N SER A 49 -7.23 -3.54 -0.94
CA SER A 49 -8.46 -2.99 -0.38
C SER A 49 -8.18 -1.98 0.73
N SER A 50 -7.04 -1.28 0.68
CA SER A 50 -6.63 -0.29 1.68
C SER A 50 -7.54 0.95 1.72
N GLY A 51 -8.20 1.28 0.61
CA GLY A 51 -8.97 2.52 0.46
C GLY A 51 -8.11 3.78 0.27
N LEU A 52 -6.80 3.60 0.08
CA LEU A 52 -5.87 4.68 -0.29
C LEU A 52 -6.14 5.14 -1.72
N GLN A 53 -6.05 6.44 -1.95
CA GLN A 53 -6.19 7.02 -3.28
C GLN A 53 -5.10 6.52 -4.22
N HIS A 54 -5.48 6.02 -5.40
CA HIS A 54 -4.49 5.49 -6.32
C HIS A 54 -4.92 5.55 -7.77
N THR A 55 -4.04 6.05 -8.63
CA THR A 55 -4.20 6.00 -10.10
C THR A 55 -3.19 5.03 -10.71
N GLU A 56 -3.63 3.81 -11.03
CA GLU A 56 -2.74 2.80 -11.63
C GLU A 56 -2.34 3.15 -13.06
N VAL A 57 -3.30 3.60 -13.86
CA VAL A 57 -3.12 4.01 -15.26
C VAL A 57 -3.68 5.41 -15.41
N GLY A 58 -2.83 6.35 -15.80
CA GLY A 58 -3.18 7.76 -15.99
C GLY A 58 -3.29 8.09 -17.48
N ASP A 59 -4.02 9.17 -17.76
CA ASP A 59 -4.04 9.82 -19.08
C ASP A 59 -3.77 11.33 -18.86
N PRO A 60 -2.60 11.86 -19.25
CA PRO A 60 -1.50 11.16 -19.93
C PRO A 60 -0.77 10.15 -19.01
N VAL A 61 -0.02 9.22 -19.60
CA VAL A 61 0.54 8.03 -18.93
C VAL A 61 1.43 8.39 -17.72
N GLU A 62 2.17 9.50 -17.79
CA GLU A 62 2.99 10.04 -16.72
C GLU A 62 2.19 10.55 -15.51
N ALA A 63 0.88 10.78 -15.65
CA ALA A 63 0.02 11.17 -14.54
C ALA A 63 -0.31 10.00 -13.60
N SER A 64 0.02 8.75 -13.96
CA SER A 64 -0.24 7.61 -13.09
C SER A 64 0.70 7.58 -11.88
N ASP A 65 0.16 7.24 -10.71
CA ASP A 65 0.96 7.06 -9.50
C ASP A 65 2.00 5.97 -9.70
N THR A 66 1.64 4.91 -10.43
CA THR A 66 2.54 3.80 -10.77
C THR A 66 3.77 4.29 -11.54
N ASN A 67 3.60 5.11 -12.56
CA ASN A 67 4.73 5.62 -13.34
C ASN A 67 5.55 6.64 -12.55
N GLN A 68 4.88 7.42 -11.70
CA GLN A 68 5.55 8.35 -10.81
C GLN A 68 6.50 7.64 -9.84
N VAL A 69 6.08 6.51 -9.26
CA VAL A 69 6.94 5.76 -8.32
C VAL A 69 7.97 4.87 -9.02
N LEU A 70 7.63 4.25 -10.16
CA LEU A 70 8.53 3.31 -10.83
C LEU A 70 9.60 3.96 -11.71
N PHE A 71 9.29 5.09 -12.36
CA PHE A 71 10.13 5.62 -13.43
C PHE A 71 10.54 7.08 -13.26
N VAL A 72 9.72 7.91 -12.60
CA VAL A 72 9.94 9.37 -12.56
C VAL A 72 10.63 9.83 -11.26
N SER A 73 10.07 9.48 -10.10
CA SER A 73 10.50 10.04 -8.81
C SER A 73 11.69 9.32 -8.18
N GLY A 74 12.12 8.20 -8.77
CA GLY A 74 13.19 7.33 -8.27
C GLY A 74 12.78 6.52 -7.04
N THR A 75 13.50 5.42 -6.79
CA THR A 75 13.15 4.43 -5.75
C THR A 75 13.16 5.00 -4.33
N GLN A 76 13.96 6.04 -4.08
CA GLN A 76 14.14 6.64 -2.76
C GLN A 76 12.88 7.35 -2.23
N LYS A 77 11.97 7.77 -3.10
CA LYS A 77 10.74 8.50 -2.73
C LYS A 77 9.49 7.63 -2.74
N MET A 78 9.60 6.36 -3.12
CA MET A 78 8.45 5.47 -3.31
C MET A 78 7.69 5.23 -2.00
N ALA A 79 8.39 4.79 -0.96
CA ALA A 79 7.80 4.56 0.36
C ALA A 79 7.14 5.83 0.91
N ALA A 80 7.84 6.97 0.88
CA ALA A 80 7.30 8.24 1.37
C ALA A 80 6.01 8.65 0.63
N ARG A 81 5.94 8.42 -0.69
CA ARG A 81 4.73 8.68 -1.48
C ARG A 81 3.60 7.74 -1.08
N ALA A 82 3.85 6.42 -1.03
CA ALA A 82 2.85 5.43 -0.64
C ALA A 82 2.29 5.68 0.76
N ILE A 83 3.14 6.07 1.71
CA ILE A 83 2.73 6.41 3.09
C ILE A 83 1.90 7.69 3.14
N GLY A 84 2.23 8.69 2.30
CA GLY A 84 1.62 10.02 2.32
C GLY A 84 0.23 10.11 1.68
N VAL A 85 -0.18 9.09 0.92
CA VAL A 85 -1.45 9.08 0.19
C VAL A 85 -2.66 9.14 1.15
N PRO A 86 -3.68 9.97 0.86
CA PRO A 86 -4.90 10.03 1.66
C PRO A 86 -5.84 8.86 1.36
N LEU A 87 -6.83 8.64 2.24
CA LEU A 87 -7.94 7.73 1.94
C LEU A 87 -8.94 8.39 0.98
N GLU A 88 -9.42 7.61 0.02
CA GLU A 88 -10.58 7.95 -0.80
C GLU A 88 -11.80 7.08 -0.48
N ALA A 89 -11.58 5.94 0.19
CA ALA A 89 -12.62 5.03 0.63
C ALA A 89 -12.33 4.49 2.03
N ARG A 90 -13.35 3.94 2.70
CA ARG A 90 -13.15 3.23 3.98
C ARG A 90 -12.24 2.01 3.75
N PRO A 91 -11.26 1.74 4.64
CA PRO A 91 -10.44 0.53 4.54
C PRO A 91 -11.30 -0.74 4.47
N GLY A 92 -10.96 -1.63 3.53
CA GLY A 92 -11.66 -2.87 3.24
C GLY A 92 -12.95 -2.73 2.42
N ALA A 93 -13.40 -1.51 2.07
CA ALA A 93 -14.71 -1.32 1.46
C ALA A 93 -14.77 -1.65 -0.04
N LYS A 94 -13.66 -1.52 -0.76
CA LYS A 94 -13.58 -1.84 -2.19
C LYS A 94 -12.22 -2.44 -2.54
N PHE A 95 -12.18 -3.19 -3.63
CA PHE A 95 -10.95 -3.59 -4.29
C PHE A 95 -10.51 -2.49 -5.26
N GLU A 96 -9.23 -2.15 -5.24
CA GLU A 96 -8.60 -1.17 -6.12
C GLU A 96 -7.16 -1.58 -6.39
N TYR A 97 -6.89 -2.04 -7.62
CA TYR A 97 -5.55 -2.50 -7.96
C TYR A 97 -4.54 -1.37 -7.82
N SER A 98 -3.59 -1.55 -6.91
CA SER A 98 -2.65 -0.49 -6.54
C SER A 98 -1.22 -0.98 -6.49
N SER A 99 -0.35 -0.32 -7.26
CA SER A 99 1.09 -0.48 -7.11
C SER A 99 1.62 0.13 -5.82
N LEU A 100 1.00 1.19 -5.27
CA LEU A 100 1.44 1.84 -4.03
C LEU A 100 1.32 0.95 -2.78
N THR A 101 0.46 -0.07 -2.78
CA THR A 101 0.33 -0.99 -1.63
C THR A 101 1.39 -2.10 -1.61
N THR A 102 2.25 -2.21 -2.64
CA THR A 102 3.25 -3.29 -2.74
C THR A 102 4.67 -2.78 -3.07
N THR A 103 4.87 -1.46 -3.13
CA THR A 103 6.18 -0.86 -3.43
C THR A 103 7.10 -0.87 -2.22
N ARG A 104 8.41 -0.97 -2.48
CA ARG A 104 9.49 -1.01 -1.48
C ARG A 104 9.86 0.39 -1.00
#